data_AF-A0A7J2THH5-F1
#
_entry.id   AF-A0A7J2THH5-F1
#
_cell.length_a   1.000
_cell.length_b   1.000
_cell.length_c   1.000
_cell.angle_alpha   90.00
_cell.angle_beta   90.00
_cell.angle_gamma   90.00
#
_symmetry.space_group_name_H-M   'P 1'
#
loop_
_entity.id
_entity.type
_entity.pdbx_description
1 polymer ?
#
loop_
_entity_poly.entity_id
_entity_poly.type
_entity_poly.pdbx_seq_one_letter_code
_entity_poly.pdbx_strand_id
1 'polypeptide(L)'
;MISVRDLFEDNTLDKRRFLKVISRNGISDILFTLEKSPRRFSQLMFETKLNPGILDRHLKALMELKIVEKNEETYELTNSGRRLIEILRQLFLEFR
;
A
#
# COMPACT_ATOMS: atom_id res chain seq x y z
N MET A 1 -7.16 4.32 18.60
CA MET A 1 -6.00 4.98 17.96
C MET A 1 -5.07 3.87 17.52
N ILE A 2 -4.92 3.64 16.22
CA ILE A 2 -3.98 2.63 15.70
C ILE A 2 -2.56 3.14 15.90
N SER A 3 -1.72 2.35 16.56
CA SER A 3 -0.30 2.60 16.71
C SER A 3 0.50 2.02 15.55
N VAL A 4 1.65 2.61 15.22
CA VAL A 4 2.63 2.00 14.31
C VAL A 4 3.03 0.59 14.75
N ARG A 5 2.95 0.29 16.06
CA ARG A 5 3.21 -1.06 16.60
C ARG A 5 2.25 -2.12 16.04
N ASP A 6 1.02 -1.72 15.74
CA ASP A 6 -0.05 -2.60 15.24
C ASP A 6 0.20 -3.04 13.78
N LEU A 7 1.16 -2.42 13.07
CA LEU A 7 1.64 -2.86 11.76
C LEU A 7 2.65 -4.02 11.83
N PHE A 8 3.30 -4.20 12.99
CA PHE A 8 4.46 -5.08 13.15
C PHE A 8 4.27 -6.08 14.31
N GLU A 9 3.04 -6.55 14.53
CA GLU A 9 2.72 -7.56 15.55
C GLU A 9 3.54 -8.85 15.37
N ASP A 10 3.97 -9.15 14.14
CA ASP A 10 4.87 -10.23 13.80
C ASP A 10 6.32 -9.71 13.70
N ASN A 11 7.18 -10.12 14.65
CA ASN A 11 8.59 -9.69 14.77
C ASN A 11 9.49 -10.12 13.60
N THR A 12 8.94 -10.77 12.58
CA THR A 12 9.66 -11.25 11.39
C THR A 12 9.82 -10.20 10.29
N LEU A 13 9.04 -9.11 10.32
CA LEU A 13 9.09 -8.08 9.28
C LEU A 13 10.23 -7.07 9.54
N ASP A 14 11.20 -7.00 8.64
CA ASP A 14 12.24 -5.96 8.67
C ASP A 14 11.59 -4.58 8.49
N LYS A 15 11.47 -3.85 9.61
CA LYS A 15 10.88 -2.51 9.69
C LYS A 15 11.57 -1.52 8.76
N ARG A 16 12.89 -1.65 8.54
CA ARG A 16 13.63 -0.77 7.62
C ARG A 16 13.26 -1.07 6.17
N ARG A 17 13.15 -2.35 5.81
CA ARG A 17 12.67 -2.77 4.48
C ARG A 17 11.25 -2.28 4.24
N PHE A 18 10.37 -2.45 5.22
CA PHE A 18 8.98 -1.97 5.13
C PHE A 18 8.94 -0.46 4.85
N LEU A 19 9.60 0.35 5.69
CA LEU A 19 9.63 1.80 5.51
C LEU A 19 10.22 2.20 4.15
N LYS A 20 11.28 1.53 3.70
CA LYS A 20 11.90 1.77 2.38
C LYS A 20 10.98 1.45 1.20
N VAL A 21 10.03 0.53 1.37
CA VAL A 21 9.02 0.24 0.34
C VAL A 21 7.90 1.26 0.40
N ILE A 22 7.33 1.51 1.57
CA ILE A 22 6.17 2.39 1.73
C ILE A 22 6.49 3.85 1.37
N SER A 23 7.74 4.31 1.56
CA SER A 23 8.17 5.68 1.23
C SER A 23 8.45 5.92 -0.25
N ARG A 24 8.30 4.92 -1.13
CA ARG A 24 8.56 5.11 -2.57
C ARG A 24 7.45 5.96 -3.19
N ASN A 25 7.84 6.89 -4.06
CA ASN A 25 6.92 7.70 -4.85
C ASN A 25 5.90 6.81 -5.58
N GLY A 26 4.61 7.16 -5.50
CA GLY A 26 3.52 6.42 -6.13
C GLY A 26 2.90 5.30 -5.28
N ILE A 27 3.55 4.86 -4.18
CA ILE A 27 2.95 3.84 -3.30
C ILE A 27 1.71 4.38 -2.61
N SER A 28 1.76 5.59 -2.06
CA SER A 28 0.61 6.22 -1.43
C SER A 28 -0.57 6.34 -2.40
N ASP A 29 -0.32 6.69 -3.66
CA ASP A 29 -1.35 6.82 -4.68
C ASP A 29 -2.03 5.48 -4.97
N ILE A 30 -1.26 4.39 -5.10
CA ILE A 30 -1.79 3.03 -5.24
C ILE A 30 -2.67 2.68 -4.04
N LEU A 31 -2.16 2.89 -2.82
CA LEU A 31 -2.88 2.50 -1.60
C LEU A 31 -4.19 3.28 -1.43
N PHE A 32 -4.19 4.59 -1.68
CA PHE A 32 -5.41 5.41 -1.60
C PHE A 32 -6.39 5.13 -2.74
N THR A 33 -5.92 4.71 -3.92
CA THR A 33 -6.82 4.23 -4.97
C THR A 33 -7.49 2.92 -4.53
N LEU A 34 -6.73 1.97 -3.98
CA LEU A 34 -7.25 0.67 -3.54
C LEU A 34 -8.14 0.76 -2.30
N GLU A 35 -7.95 1.77 -1.45
CA GLU A 35 -8.85 2.07 -0.33
C GLU A 35 -10.29 2.33 -0.81
N LYS A 36 -10.45 3.00 -1.96
CA LYS A 36 -11.78 3.33 -2.51
C LYS A 36 -12.53 2.11 -3.00
N SER A 37 -11.82 1.16 -3.62
CA SER A 37 -12.36 -0.12 -4.09
C SER A 37 -11.26 -0.96 -4.75
N PRO A 38 -11.45 -2.29 -4.88
CA PRO A 38 -10.56 -3.13 -5.68
C PRO A 38 -10.41 -2.60 -7.12
N ARG A 39 -9.22 -2.78 -7.70
CA ARG A 39 -8.88 -2.28 -9.04
C ARG A 39 -8.11 -3.29 -9.86
N ARG A 40 -8.40 -3.34 -11.17
CA ARG A 40 -7.56 -4.01 -12.16
C ARG A 40 -6.25 -3.24 -12.36
N PHE A 41 -5.23 -3.92 -12.87
CA PHE A 41 -3.94 -3.32 -13.18
C PHE A 41 -4.04 -2.07 -14.08
N SER A 42 -4.86 -2.14 -15.15
CA SER A 42 -5.05 -1.03 -16.09
C SER A 42 -5.74 0.17 -15.44
N GLN A 43 -6.67 -0.05 -14.51
CA GLN A 43 -7.32 1.02 -13.76
C GLN A 43 -6.33 1.70 -12.82
N LEU A 44 -5.49 0.92 -12.12
CA LEU A 44 -4.42 1.46 -11.28
C LEU A 44 -3.45 2.32 -12.10
N MET A 45 -3.01 1.87 -13.27
CA MET A 45 -2.16 2.69 -14.15
C MET A 45 -2.82 4.03 -14.49
N PHE A 46 -4.10 3.99 -14.86
CA PHE A 46 -4.82 5.20 -15.27
C PHE A 46 -4.98 6.18 -14.10
N GLU A 47 -5.40 5.70 -12.93
CA GLU A 47 -5.66 6.54 -11.76
C GLU A 47 -4.37 7.09 -11.14
N THR A 48 -3.33 6.27 -11.03
CA THR A 48 -2.05 6.66 -10.41
C THR A 48 -1.08 7.32 -11.38
N LYS A 49 -1.35 7.26 -12.69
CA LYS A 49 -0.46 7.70 -13.78
C LYS A 49 0.93 7.03 -13.76
N LEU A 50 1.07 5.90 -13.07
CA LEU A 50 2.30 5.13 -13.05
C LEU A 50 2.45 4.34 -14.36
N ASN A 51 3.69 4.27 -14.87
CA ASN A 51 3.98 3.38 -15.99
C ASN A 51 3.91 1.90 -15.55
N PRO A 52 3.65 0.96 -16.49
CA PRO A 52 3.42 -0.44 -16.16
C PRO A 52 4.55 -1.08 -15.35
N GLY A 53 5.80 -0.80 -15.69
CA GLY A 53 6.97 -1.39 -15.03
C GLY A 53 7.16 -0.91 -13.59
N ILE A 54 6.85 0.35 -13.30
CA ILE A 54 6.86 0.87 -11.93
C ILE A 54 5.70 0.29 -11.13
N LEU A 55 4.48 0.30 -11.68
CA LEU A 55 3.30 -0.24 -11.02
C LEU A 55 3.46 -1.72 -10.66
N ASP A 56 3.93 -2.55 -11.59
CA ASP A 56 4.16 -3.98 -11.35
C ASP A 56 5.16 -4.21 -10.19
N ARG A 57 6.28 -3.49 -10.18
CA ARG A 57 7.26 -3.58 -9.09
C ARG A 57 6.69 -3.12 -7.74
N HIS A 58 5.84 -2.10 -7.73
CA HIS A 58 5.19 -1.62 -6.52
C HIS A 58 4.17 -2.62 -6.00
N LEU A 59 3.29 -3.15 -6.85
CA LEU A 59 2.31 -4.17 -6.47
C LEU A 59 3.00 -5.44 -5.95
N LYS A 60 4.07 -5.92 -6.61
CA LYS A 60 4.86 -7.06 -6.12
C LYS A 60 5.43 -6.81 -4.73
N ALA A 61 6.04 -5.65 -4.50
CA ALA A 61 6.58 -5.31 -3.19
C ALA A 61 5.47 -5.19 -2.12
N LEU A 62 4.30 -4.64 -2.45
CA LEU A 62 3.17 -4.54 -1.53
C LEU A 62 2.55 -5.91 -1.22
N MET A 63 2.51 -6.82 -2.18
CA MET A 63 2.07 -8.20 -1.98
C MET A 63 3.06 -8.99 -1.11
N GLU A 64 4.38 -8.82 -1.33
CA GLU A 64 5.41 -9.41 -0.46
C GLU A 64 5.28 -8.96 1.00
N LEU A 65 4.88 -7.70 1.22
CA LEU A 65 4.62 -7.15 2.54
C LEU A 65 3.22 -7.50 3.10
N LYS A 66 2.40 -8.27 2.36
CA LYS A 66 1.02 -8.61 2.70
C LYS A 66 0.13 -7.37 2.93
N ILE A 67 0.40 -6.28 2.23
CA ILE A 67 -0.37 -5.03 2.28
C ILE A 67 -1.47 -5.01 1.22
N VAL A 68 -1.16 -5.56 0.05
CA VAL A 68 -2.08 -5.74 -1.07
C VAL A 68 -2.15 -7.23 -1.37
N GLU A 69 -3.30 -7.71 -1.80
CA GLU A 69 -3.45 -9.03 -2.39
C GLU A 69 -4.08 -8.92 -3.79
N LYS A 70 -3.92 -9.97 -4.60
CA LYS A 70 -4.52 -10.07 -5.92
C LYS A 70 -5.59 -11.17 -5.89
N ASN A 71 -6.82 -10.81 -6.22
CA ASN A 71 -7.95 -11.70 -6.32
C ASN A 71 -8.44 -11.74 -7.77
N GLU A 72 -8.34 -12.89 -8.42
CA GLU A 72 -8.63 -13.08 -9.85
C GLU A 72 -7.92 -12.02 -10.73
N GLU A 73 -8.65 -10.95 -11.08
CA GLU A 73 -8.20 -9.87 -11.96
C GLU A 73 -7.95 -8.54 -11.24
N THR A 74 -8.29 -8.42 -9.96
CA THR A 74 -8.21 -7.18 -9.19
C THR A 74 -7.17 -7.27 -8.08
N TYR A 75 -6.71 -6.10 -7.66
CA TYR A 75 -5.89 -5.89 -6.48
C TYR A 75 -6.74 -5.24 -5.41
N GLU A 76 -6.53 -5.62 -4.16
CA GLU A 76 -7.25 -5.07 -3.00
C GLU A 76 -6.37 -4.96 -1.76
N LEU A 77 -6.74 -4.08 -0.83
CA LEU A 77 -6.04 -3.96 0.45
C LEU A 77 -6.36 -5.15 1.35
N THR A 78 -5.32 -5.73 1.96
CA THR A 78 -5.49 -6.65 3.08
C THR A 78 -5.91 -5.88 4.35
N ASN A 79 -6.24 -6.59 5.43
CA ASN A 79 -6.46 -5.95 6.73
C ASN A 79 -5.25 -5.16 7.23
N SER A 80 -4.03 -5.65 6.96
CA SER A 80 -2.80 -4.91 7.29
C SER A 80 -2.64 -3.66 6.41
N GLY A 81 -3.04 -3.72 5.14
CA GLY A 81 -3.04 -2.55 4.27
C GLY A 81 -4.04 -1.47 4.69
N ARG A 82 -5.23 -1.86 5.17
CA ARG A 82 -6.21 -0.91 5.73
C ARG A 82 -5.66 -0.20 6.97
N ARG A 83 -5.01 -0.93 7.88
CA ARG A 83 -4.33 -0.34 9.06
C ARG A 83 -3.22 0.63 8.66
N LEU A 84 -2.45 0.32 7.62
CA LEU A 84 -1.43 1.22 7.08
C LEU A 84 -2.03 2.52 6.56
N ILE A 85 -3.15 2.45 5.84
CA ILE A 85 -3.85 3.64 5.35
C ILE A 85 -4.27 4.57 6.50
N GLU A 86 -4.77 4.03 7.60
CA GLU A 86 -5.15 4.84 8.77
C GLU A 86 -3.95 5.61 9.35
N ILE A 87 -2.77 4.97 9.40
CA ILE A 87 -1.52 5.60 9.85
C ILE A 87 -1.05 6.66 8.84
N LEU A 88 -1.11 6.37 7.54
CA LEU A 88 -0.74 7.33 6.50
C LEU A 88 -1.66 8.56 6.50
N ARG A 89 -2.96 8.39 6.77
CA ARG A 89 -3.90 9.50 6.92
C ARG A 89 -3.53 10.40 8.10
N GLN A 90 -3.14 9.84 9.25
CA GLN A 90 -2.66 10.63 10.38
C GLN A 90 -1.45 11.47 9.99
N LEU A 91 -0.46 10.85 9.34
CA LEU A 91 0.72 11.56 8.84
C LEU A 91 0.34 12.70 7.88
N PHE A 92 -0.46 12.44 6.85
CA PHE A 92 -0.80 13.49 5.87
C PHE A 92 -1.73 14.59 6.41
N LEU A 93 -2.53 14.31 7.44
CA LEU A 93 -3.33 15.32 8.13
C LEU A 93 -2.50 16.17 9.09
N GLU A 94 -1.44 15.61 9.69
CA GLU A 94 -0.49 16.34 10.54
C GLU A 94 0.39 17.33 9.76
N PHE A 95 0.53 17.15 8.44
CA PHE A 95 1.30 18.05 7.55
C PHE A 95 0.42 18.99 6.71
N ARG A 96 -0.82 19.27 7.14
CA ARG A 96 -1.68 20.31 6.56
C ARG A 96 -1.81 21.53 7.46
#